data_AF-A0AAD5TK98-F1
#
_entry.id   AF-A0AAD5TK98-F1
#
_cell.length_a   1.000
_cell.length_b   1.000
_cell.length_c   1.000
_cell.angle_alpha   90.00
_cell.angle_beta   90.00
_cell.angle_gamma   90.00
#
_symmetry.space_group_name_H-M   'P 1'
#
loop_
_entity.id
_entity.type
_entity.pdbx_description
1 polymer ?
#
loop_
_entity_poly.entity_id
_entity_poly.type
_entity_poly.pdbx_seq_one_letter_code
_entity_poly.pdbx_strand_id
1 'polypeptide(L)'
;MAMQSVYTLIQNCPPLQPLNKDIGSLTSTTTTTPKFPRTDLDTLATWHTFPTEIDSVRNILRNSTVSTSASLSPFPFGAYISNEKGVHCIMQYVIFLSLKTCLEGLDVVQPIYNFADGNKDVVGQPDFIYKSGSSTKPKIVVEVKTDWAFPQLGSIVAEWPAAQSNPKSKLARAIHQIYGYMTFNHLRYGVLTNYEKTWFLRRVNAPQGGRLEISDPYAYNSTSTLLEAWVTVTLLAENNWFYPSPTTSPAPPQCATTLTTPAPAPSSNPYILRFTDPSVFEFIQGIARSRVGVVVRGTYFGSPVVMKVVDASKEQWAIDELDHEVSVYSALRSLSGSTLPCVIAYIEVWNMLRILVLEDCGINLRTYQDGGGDLSTVRDLCNDRLAELNALGYMHNDAKEENFAFNNGNVRLIDLGRASQGMSQQDNWQRYIKKKLANSICCSAGTTSESVDF
;
A
#
# COMPACT_ATOMS: atom_id res chain seq x y z
N MET A 1 -18.69 -3.93 36.53
CA MET A 1 -17.73 -3.08 37.25
C MET A 1 -16.49 -2.83 36.37
N ALA A 2 -16.67 -2.16 35.22
CA ALA A 2 -15.59 -1.71 34.33
C ALA A 2 -16.15 -0.68 33.34
N MET A 3 -16.73 0.40 33.87
CA MET A 3 -17.15 1.58 33.11
C MET A 3 -16.79 2.87 33.85
N GLN A 4 -15.71 2.82 34.66
CA GLN A 4 -14.99 4.04 35.08
C GLN A 4 -14.02 4.37 33.94
N SER A 5 -14.63 4.92 32.90
CA SER A 5 -14.16 5.13 31.54
C SER A 5 -12.90 5.98 31.44
N VAL A 6 -12.04 5.63 30.46
CA VAL A 6 -11.33 6.44 29.43
C VAL A 6 -11.16 7.96 29.65
N TYR A 7 -12.14 8.65 30.25
CA TYR A 7 -12.09 10.05 30.68
C TYR A 7 -10.87 10.37 31.57
N THR A 8 -10.43 9.44 32.43
CA THR A 8 -9.29 9.68 33.34
C THR A 8 -7.94 9.61 32.63
N LEU A 9 -7.84 8.99 31.45
CA LEU A 9 -6.57 8.88 30.72
C LEU A 9 -6.27 10.13 29.87
N ILE A 10 -7.30 10.89 29.49
CA ILE A 10 -7.18 12.09 28.65
C ILE A 10 -6.77 13.32 29.45
N GLN A 11 -7.04 13.36 30.77
CA GLN A 11 -6.74 14.52 31.61
C GLN A 11 -5.26 14.65 32.05
N ASN A 12 -4.40 13.70 31.72
CA ASN A 12 -2.99 13.69 32.16
C ASN A 12 -1.97 13.99 31.05
N CYS A 13 -2.39 14.47 29.88
CA CYS A 13 -1.44 14.99 28.88
C CYS A 13 -1.04 16.43 29.23
N PRO A 14 0.26 16.73 29.47
CA PRO A 14 0.70 18.09 29.74
C PRO A 14 0.51 19.00 28.51
N PRO A 15 0.26 20.30 28.70
CA PRO A 15 0.02 21.22 27.59
C PRO A 15 1.32 21.44 26.81
N LEU A 16 1.31 21.11 25.53
CA LEU A 16 2.38 21.51 24.61
C LEU A 16 2.21 23.00 24.27
N GLN A 17 3.21 23.80 24.66
CA GLN A 17 3.29 25.22 24.35
C GLN A 17 3.49 25.48 22.84
N PRO A 18 2.99 26.60 22.29
CA PRO A 18 3.10 26.88 20.87
C PRO A 18 4.42 27.57 20.47
N LEU A 19 4.89 27.11 19.31
CA LEU A 19 5.63 27.80 18.24
C LEU A 19 7.00 28.45 18.52
N ASN A 20 7.96 28.12 17.65
CA ASN A 20 8.63 29.17 16.90
C ASN A 20 8.65 28.84 15.39
N LYS A 21 8.25 29.82 14.59
CA LYS A 21 8.24 29.82 13.12
C LYS A 21 9.67 30.05 12.63
N ASP A 22 10.10 29.26 11.67
CA ASP A 22 10.93 29.78 10.59
C ASP A 22 10.51 29.19 9.25
N ILE A 23 10.27 30.10 8.32
CA ILE A 23 9.69 29.90 7.00
C ILE A 23 10.80 29.45 6.07
N GLY A 24 10.83 28.16 5.75
CA GLY A 24 11.58 27.60 4.63
C GLY A 24 10.62 27.26 3.51
N SER A 25 10.60 28.09 2.46
CA SER A 25 9.91 27.84 1.19
C SER A 25 10.35 26.49 0.61
N LEU A 26 9.46 25.49 0.63
CA LEU A 26 9.63 24.26 -0.13
C LEU A 26 8.74 24.28 -1.37
N THR A 27 9.43 24.23 -2.49
CA THR A 27 8.97 24.24 -3.86
C THR A 27 8.02 23.09 -4.17
N SER A 28 6.97 23.44 -4.92
CA SER A 28 5.99 22.59 -5.61
C SER A 28 6.54 21.22 -6.03
N THR A 29 5.99 20.15 -5.45
CA THR A 29 6.15 18.80 -5.98
C THR A 29 5.42 18.63 -7.32
N THR A 30 6.05 17.86 -8.17
CA THR A 30 5.77 17.58 -9.57
C THR A 30 4.33 17.16 -9.82
N THR A 31 3.75 17.74 -10.86
CA THR A 31 2.35 17.59 -11.27
C THR A 31 2.23 16.34 -12.16
N THR A 32 1.64 15.26 -11.66
CA THR A 32 1.32 14.07 -12.47
C THR A 32 -0.17 14.05 -12.78
N THR A 33 -0.55 14.68 -13.89
CA THR A 33 -1.76 14.27 -14.60
C THR A 33 -1.46 12.91 -15.24
N PRO A 34 -2.31 11.89 -15.07
CA PRO A 34 -2.07 10.60 -15.70
C PRO A 34 -2.03 10.74 -17.22
N LYS A 35 -0.91 10.38 -17.83
CA LYS A 35 -0.76 10.30 -19.30
C LYS A 35 -1.66 9.22 -19.91
N PHE A 36 -2.13 8.30 -19.07
CA PHE A 36 -3.05 7.22 -19.41
C PHE A 36 -4.29 7.35 -18.50
N PRO A 37 -5.43 7.84 -19.03
CA PRO A 37 -6.67 7.89 -18.26
C PRO A 37 -7.08 6.47 -17.88
N ARG A 38 -7.71 6.34 -16.72
CA ARG A 38 -8.22 5.05 -16.25
C ARG A 38 -9.47 4.72 -17.05
N THR A 39 -9.53 3.48 -17.54
CA THR A 39 -10.43 3.05 -18.61
C THR A 39 -11.93 3.13 -18.27
N ASP A 40 -12.31 3.38 -17.02
CA ASP A 40 -13.69 3.51 -16.57
C ASP A 40 -13.98 4.81 -15.78
N LEU A 41 -13.10 5.79 -15.86
CA LEU A 41 -13.29 7.12 -15.23
C LEU A 41 -13.72 8.20 -16.23
N ASP A 42 -14.08 7.83 -17.47
CA ASP A 42 -14.61 8.77 -18.46
C ASP A 42 -15.90 9.44 -17.97
N THR A 43 -16.74 8.70 -17.24
CA THR A 43 -17.94 9.23 -16.62
C THR A 43 -18.10 8.72 -15.20
N LEU A 44 -18.46 9.62 -14.28
CA LEU A 44 -18.93 9.27 -12.94
C LEU A 44 -20.46 9.27 -12.91
N ALA A 45 -21.03 8.46 -12.03
CA ALA A 45 -22.48 8.46 -11.79
C ALA A 45 -22.78 8.67 -10.31
N THR A 46 -23.96 9.19 -10.01
CA THR A 46 -24.41 9.33 -8.62
C THR A 46 -24.90 7.99 -8.10
N TRP A 47 -24.52 7.64 -6.87
CA TRP A 47 -25.04 6.48 -6.14
C TRP A 47 -26.42 6.81 -5.56
N HIS A 48 -27.44 6.87 -6.42
CA HIS A 48 -28.79 7.30 -6.05
C HIS A 48 -29.49 6.40 -5.01
N THR A 49 -29.10 5.12 -4.90
CA THR A 49 -29.70 4.19 -3.93
C THR A 49 -29.11 4.28 -2.52
N PHE A 50 -27.98 5.00 -2.33
CA PHE A 50 -27.28 5.05 -1.06
C PHE A 50 -28.13 5.60 0.10
N PRO A 51 -28.93 6.67 -0.07
CA PRO A 51 -29.83 7.14 0.99
C PRO A 51 -30.84 6.08 1.43
N THR A 52 -31.40 5.31 0.49
CA THR A 52 -32.34 4.22 0.80
C THR A 52 -31.66 3.04 1.50
N GLU A 53 -30.41 2.75 1.14
CA GLU A 53 -29.58 1.76 1.84
C GLU A 53 -29.31 2.20 3.29
N ILE A 54 -29.06 3.49 3.53
CA ILE A 54 -28.94 4.06 4.89
C ILE A 54 -30.25 3.91 5.66
N ASP A 55 -31.39 4.23 5.06
CA ASP A 55 -32.70 4.09 5.71
C ASP A 55 -32.98 2.64 6.11
N SER A 56 -32.54 1.69 5.27
CA SER A 56 -32.66 0.25 5.53
C SER A 56 -31.82 -0.16 6.74
N VAL A 57 -30.56 0.30 6.81
CA VAL A 57 -29.67 0.05 7.97
C VAL A 57 -30.21 0.72 9.23
N ARG A 58 -30.74 1.94 9.13
CA ARG A 58 -31.37 2.64 10.26
C ARG A 58 -32.54 1.85 10.83
N ASN A 59 -33.36 1.25 9.98
CA ASN A 59 -34.48 0.41 10.42
C ASN A 59 -33.99 -0.87 11.10
N ILE A 60 -32.91 -1.49 10.61
CA ILE A 60 -32.28 -2.64 11.27
C ILE A 60 -31.78 -2.24 12.67
N LEU A 61 -31.07 -1.11 12.77
CA LEU A 61 -30.54 -0.60 14.04
C LEU A 61 -31.67 -0.32 15.05
N ARG A 62 -32.76 0.34 14.62
CA ARG A 62 -33.92 0.62 15.48
C ARG A 62 -34.64 -0.63 15.99
N ASN A 63 -34.66 -1.69 15.18
CA ASN A 63 -35.33 -2.95 15.53
C ASN A 63 -34.42 -3.91 16.29
N SER A 64 -33.12 -3.62 16.37
CA SER A 64 -32.16 -4.41 17.12
C SER A 64 -32.13 -3.96 18.59
N THR A 65 -31.89 -4.89 19.52
CA THR A 65 -31.62 -4.57 20.94
C THR A 65 -30.26 -3.90 21.15
N VAL A 66 -29.56 -3.55 20.08
CA VAL A 66 -28.27 -2.88 20.12
C VAL A 66 -28.50 -1.48 20.65
N SER A 67 -28.10 -1.28 21.90
CA SER A 67 -28.08 0.05 22.50
C SER A 67 -27.00 0.86 21.79
N THR A 68 -27.38 1.61 20.76
CA THR A 68 -26.49 2.53 20.03
C THR A 68 -26.21 3.77 20.89
N SER A 69 -25.58 3.59 22.04
CA SER A 69 -25.02 4.70 22.83
C SER A 69 -23.83 5.35 22.12
N ALA A 70 -23.36 4.76 21.01
CA ALA A 70 -22.35 5.31 20.12
C ALA A 70 -22.91 6.51 19.34
N SER A 71 -22.85 7.69 19.96
CA SER A 71 -22.82 8.95 19.23
C SER A 71 -21.40 9.17 18.71
N LEU A 72 -21.24 9.85 17.57
CA LEU A 72 -19.95 10.51 17.30
C LEU A 72 -19.79 11.54 18.42
N SER A 73 -18.85 11.29 19.33
CA SER A 73 -18.53 12.28 20.36
C SER A 73 -18.15 13.56 19.64
N PRO A 74 -18.85 14.68 19.86
CA PRO A 74 -18.37 15.95 19.33
C PRO A 74 -17.01 16.19 19.94
N PHE A 75 -15.96 16.06 19.12
CA PHE A 75 -14.62 16.50 19.49
C PHE A 75 -14.73 17.95 19.98
N PRO A 76 -13.92 18.39 20.97
CA PRO A 76 -13.93 19.79 21.39
C PRO A 76 -13.84 20.67 20.14
N PHE A 77 -14.94 21.36 19.86
CA PHE A 77 -15.07 22.32 18.78
C PHE A 77 -13.91 23.30 18.91
N GLY A 78 -13.06 23.41 17.88
CA GLY A 78 -11.95 24.38 17.84
C GLY A 78 -10.54 23.81 17.75
N ALA A 79 -10.34 22.49 17.64
CA ALA A 79 -9.03 21.96 17.27
C ALA A 79 -8.69 22.38 15.83
N TYR A 80 -7.72 23.29 15.67
CA TYR A 80 -7.29 23.79 14.37
C TYR A 80 -6.62 22.67 13.58
N ILE A 81 -7.31 22.14 12.57
CA ILE A 81 -6.76 21.14 11.64
C ILE A 81 -5.98 21.88 10.56
N SER A 82 -4.66 21.83 10.66
CA SER A 82 -3.75 22.54 9.74
C SER A 82 -3.17 21.65 8.65
N ASN A 83 -3.35 20.33 8.73
CA ASN A 83 -2.81 19.36 7.77
C ASN A 83 -3.56 18.01 7.79
N GLU A 84 -3.22 17.13 6.85
CA GLU A 84 -3.79 15.78 6.70
C GLU A 84 -3.58 14.90 7.96
N LYS A 85 -2.46 15.05 8.66
CA LYS A 85 -2.19 14.30 9.90
C LYS A 85 -3.21 14.65 11.01
N GLY A 86 -3.64 15.91 11.08
CA GLY A 86 -4.73 16.32 11.97
C GLY A 86 -6.05 15.63 11.62
N VAL A 87 -6.38 15.53 10.33
CA VAL A 87 -7.56 14.80 9.85
C VAL A 87 -7.45 13.31 10.21
N HIS A 88 -6.29 12.70 9.99
CA HIS A 88 -6.03 11.29 10.32
C HIS A 88 -6.31 10.99 11.80
N CYS A 89 -5.80 11.83 12.71
CA CYS A 89 -6.06 11.68 14.14
C CYS A 89 -7.57 11.72 14.44
N ILE A 90 -8.30 12.67 13.87
CA ILE A 90 -9.74 12.79 14.14
C ILE A 90 -10.51 11.59 13.60
N MET A 91 -10.18 11.11 12.40
CA MET A 91 -10.79 9.90 11.87
C MET A 91 -10.59 8.71 12.81
N GLN A 92 -9.39 8.52 13.34
CA GLN A 92 -9.09 7.42 14.26
C GLN A 92 -9.87 7.50 15.58
N TYR A 93 -9.82 8.66 16.23
CA TYR A 93 -10.35 8.77 17.60
C TYR A 93 -11.85 9.06 17.67
N VAL A 94 -12.43 9.63 16.61
CA VAL A 94 -13.85 10.00 16.59
C VAL A 94 -14.63 9.04 15.70
N ILE A 95 -14.29 8.97 14.42
CA ILE A 95 -15.10 8.22 13.44
C ILE A 95 -14.90 6.71 13.63
N PHE A 96 -13.66 6.23 13.56
CA PHE A 96 -13.37 4.80 13.59
C PHE A 96 -13.63 4.15 14.94
N LEU A 97 -13.43 4.87 16.04
CA LEU A 97 -13.77 4.36 17.37
C LEU A 97 -15.29 4.17 17.53
N SER A 98 -16.09 5.17 17.15
CA SER A 98 -17.57 5.05 17.17
C SER A 98 -18.05 3.97 16.21
N LEU A 99 -17.46 3.86 15.02
CA LEU A 99 -17.79 2.81 14.06
C LEU A 99 -17.51 1.42 14.60
N LYS A 100 -16.35 1.22 15.23
CA LYS A 100 -16.01 -0.07 15.84
C LYS A 100 -17.09 -0.47 16.84
N THR A 101 -17.49 0.42 17.74
CA THR A 101 -18.55 0.13 18.73
C THR A 101 -19.89 -0.21 18.06
N CYS A 102 -20.31 0.54 17.04
CA CYS A 102 -21.54 0.24 16.31
C CYS A 102 -21.49 -1.12 15.61
N LEU A 103 -20.38 -1.42 14.94
CA LEU A 103 -20.21 -2.64 14.14
C LEU A 103 -20.10 -3.89 15.03
N GLU A 104 -19.38 -3.81 16.16
CA GLU A 104 -19.34 -4.89 17.16
C GLU A 104 -20.71 -5.15 17.77
N GLY A 105 -21.51 -4.08 18.00
CA GLY A 105 -22.90 -4.22 18.41
C GLY A 105 -23.79 -4.91 17.36
N LEU A 106 -23.42 -4.83 16.09
CA LEU A 106 -24.08 -5.51 14.97
C LEU A 106 -23.46 -6.89 14.64
N ASP A 107 -22.74 -7.49 15.61
CA ASP A 107 -22.08 -8.80 15.47
C ASP A 107 -21.04 -8.88 14.34
N VAL A 108 -20.52 -7.74 13.86
CA VAL A 108 -19.38 -7.73 12.96
C VAL A 108 -18.14 -8.13 13.76
N VAL A 109 -17.47 -9.21 13.34
CA VAL A 109 -16.32 -9.77 14.05
C VAL A 109 -15.07 -8.93 13.78
N GLN A 110 -14.46 -8.40 14.84
CA GLN A 110 -13.19 -7.65 14.81
C GLN A 110 -13.14 -6.56 13.72
N PRO A 111 -14.08 -5.59 13.70
CA PRO A 111 -14.08 -4.52 12.71
C PRO A 111 -12.93 -3.55 13.01
N ILE A 112 -12.01 -3.39 12.06
CA ILE A 112 -10.81 -2.58 12.23
C ILE A 112 -10.68 -1.63 11.04
N TYR A 113 -10.70 -0.33 11.35
CA TYR A 113 -10.16 0.71 10.51
C TYR A 113 -8.78 1.11 11.04
N ASN A 114 -7.74 0.98 10.21
CA ASN A 114 -6.38 1.32 10.60
C ASN A 114 -5.62 1.90 9.40
N PHE A 115 -4.47 2.53 9.67
CA PHE A 115 -3.57 2.95 8.60
C PHE A 115 -3.25 1.77 7.70
N ALA A 116 -3.23 1.98 6.39
CA ALA A 116 -2.84 0.93 5.46
C ALA A 116 -1.33 0.62 5.54
N ASP A 117 -0.55 1.55 6.10
CA ASP A 117 0.87 1.38 6.28
C ASP A 117 1.20 0.09 7.05
N GLY A 118 2.25 -0.58 6.61
CA GLY A 118 2.63 -1.90 7.11
C GLY A 118 1.78 -3.09 6.61
N ASN A 119 0.63 -2.88 5.96
CA ASN A 119 -0.15 -4.01 5.43
C ASN A 119 0.43 -4.51 4.10
N LYS A 120 1.00 -5.72 4.12
CA LYS A 120 1.58 -6.37 2.94
C LYS A 120 0.55 -6.82 1.90
N ASP A 121 -0.72 -6.99 2.28
CA ASP A 121 -1.78 -7.45 1.38
C ASP A 121 -2.50 -6.29 0.68
N VAL A 122 -1.97 -5.07 0.80
CA VAL A 122 -2.52 -3.86 0.17
C VAL A 122 -1.56 -3.34 -0.89
N VAL A 123 -2.03 -3.24 -2.12
CA VAL A 123 -1.32 -2.60 -3.22
C VAL A 123 -1.50 -1.09 -3.16
N GLY A 124 -0.39 -0.36 -3.25
CA GLY A 124 -0.35 1.08 -3.10
C GLY A 124 -0.35 1.53 -1.63
N GLN A 125 -0.60 2.82 -1.40
CA GLN A 125 -0.60 3.45 -0.08
C GLN A 125 -1.89 4.26 0.18
N PRO A 126 -3.08 3.61 0.25
CA PRO A 126 -4.27 4.31 0.75
C PRO A 126 -4.04 4.78 2.19
N ASP A 127 -4.69 5.85 2.62
CA ASP A 127 -4.45 6.40 3.96
C ASP A 127 -4.99 5.46 5.06
N PHE A 128 -6.20 4.94 4.88
CA PHE A 128 -6.76 3.89 5.75
C PHE A 128 -7.34 2.73 4.96
N ILE A 129 -7.47 1.61 5.65
CA ILE A 129 -8.19 0.43 5.20
C ILE A 129 -9.18 -0.02 6.26
N TYR A 130 -10.24 -0.67 5.81
CA TYR A 130 -11.13 -1.46 6.65
C TYR A 130 -10.86 -2.95 6.44
N LYS A 131 -10.84 -3.71 7.53
CA LYS A 131 -10.84 -5.17 7.55
C LYS A 131 -11.70 -5.69 8.70
N SER A 132 -12.07 -6.96 8.60
CA SER A 132 -12.83 -7.66 9.63
C SER A 132 -12.45 -9.14 9.67
N GLY A 133 -12.73 -9.78 10.80
CA GLY A 133 -12.30 -11.12 11.11
C GLY A 133 -10.79 -11.27 11.13
N SER A 134 -10.32 -12.49 10.84
CA SER A 134 -8.88 -12.81 10.73
C SER A 134 -8.29 -12.45 9.36
N SER A 135 -9.07 -11.88 8.44
CA SER A 135 -8.60 -11.52 7.10
C SER A 135 -7.60 -10.37 7.14
N THR A 136 -6.47 -10.55 6.46
CA THR A 136 -5.50 -9.48 6.22
C THR A 136 -5.85 -8.63 5.00
N LYS A 137 -6.68 -9.17 4.08
CA LYS A 137 -7.16 -8.44 2.90
C LYS A 137 -8.17 -7.35 3.30
N PRO A 138 -8.01 -6.12 2.78
CA PRO A 138 -8.95 -5.04 3.05
C PRO A 138 -10.29 -5.31 2.36
N LYS A 139 -11.35 -4.70 2.90
CA LYS A 139 -12.70 -4.67 2.28
C LYS A 139 -13.09 -3.27 1.80
N ILE A 140 -12.48 -2.21 2.37
CA ILE A 140 -12.66 -0.81 1.99
C ILE A 140 -11.29 -0.12 2.06
N VAL A 141 -11.05 0.82 1.13
CA VAL A 141 -9.95 1.79 1.20
C VAL A 141 -10.49 3.19 1.45
N VAL A 142 -9.77 3.98 2.22
CA VAL A 142 -10.11 5.36 2.53
C VAL A 142 -8.97 6.25 2.11
N GLU A 143 -9.28 7.28 1.32
CA GLU A 143 -8.34 8.35 0.98
C GLU A 143 -8.77 9.63 1.68
N VAL A 144 -7.80 10.28 2.32
CA VAL A 144 -7.98 11.51 3.05
C VAL A 144 -7.32 12.65 2.31
N LYS A 145 -8.01 13.79 2.36
CA LYS A 145 -7.55 15.07 1.84
C LYS A 145 -7.83 16.14 2.88
N THR A 146 -7.33 17.33 2.62
CA THR A 146 -7.62 18.52 3.44
C THR A 146 -8.75 19.32 2.81
N ASP A 147 -9.53 20.04 3.61
CA ASP A 147 -10.68 20.81 3.08
C ASP A 147 -10.25 21.82 2.01
N TRP A 148 -9.13 22.51 2.20
CA TRP A 148 -8.56 23.42 1.20
C TRP A 148 -8.00 22.73 -0.05
N ALA A 149 -8.00 21.40 -0.12
CA ALA A 149 -7.73 20.69 -1.38
C ALA A 149 -8.91 20.84 -2.35
N PHE A 150 -10.16 20.79 -1.86
CA PHE A 150 -11.38 21.02 -2.64
C PHE A 150 -12.44 21.75 -1.76
N PRO A 151 -12.26 23.05 -1.51
CA PRO A 151 -13.14 23.79 -0.62
C PRO A 151 -14.55 23.90 -1.22
N GLN A 152 -15.58 23.79 -0.37
CA GLN A 152 -16.99 23.93 -0.74
C GLN A 152 -17.51 22.92 -1.78
N LEU A 153 -16.77 21.83 -2.05
CA LEU A 153 -17.16 20.83 -3.03
C LEU A 153 -18.53 20.21 -2.69
N GLY A 154 -19.50 20.33 -3.60
CA GLY A 154 -20.82 19.72 -3.48
C GLY A 154 -20.81 18.30 -4.06
N SER A 155 -21.41 18.16 -5.24
CA SER A 155 -21.44 16.89 -5.97
C SER A 155 -20.17 16.70 -6.79
N ILE A 156 -19.40 15.65 -6.48
CA ILE A 156 -18.23 15.25 -7.27
C ILE A 156 -18.64 14.94 -8.71
N VAL A 157 -19.80 14.32 -8.90
CA VAL A 157 -20.30 13.91 -10.22
C VAL A 157 -20.56 15.13 -11.11
N ALA A 158 -21.13 16.20 -10.55
CA ALA A 158 -21.39 17.45 -11.28
C ALA A 158 -20.09 18.18 -11.68
N GLU A 159 -19.09 18.14 -10.80
CA GLU A 159 -17.81 18.83 -10.99
C GLU A 159 -16.80 18.03 -11.83
N TRP A 160 -17.07 16.75 -12.05
CA TRP A 160 -16.16 15.82 -12.73
C TRP A 160 -15.70 16.27 -14.12
N PRO A 161 -16.59 16.70 -15.04
CA PRO A 161 -16.16 17.07 -16.39
C PRO A 161 -15.13 18.22 -16.38
N ALA A 162 -15.36 19.23 -15.53
CA ALA A 162 -14.43 20.36 -15.37
C ALA A 162 -13.13 19.90 -14.70
N ALA A 163 -13.23 19.08 -13.64
CA ALA A 163 -12.08 18.56 -12.93
C ALA A 163 -11.19 17.70 -13.83
N GLN A 164 -11.76 16.80 -14.63
CA GLN A 164 -11.04 15.88 -15.51
C GLN A 164 -10.31 16.62 -16.63
N SER A 165 -10.92 17.67 -17.18
CA SER A 165 -10.29 18.51 -18.21
C SER A 165 -9.13 19.36 -17.71
N ASN A 166 -8.97 19.50 -16.38
CA ASN A 166 -7.93 20.31 -15.76
C ASN A 166 -6.78 19.43 -15.24
N PRO A 167 -5.59 19.47 -15.87
CA PRO A 167 -4.41 18.69 -15.46
C PRO A 167 -3.97 18.93 -14.01
N LYS A 168 -4.26 20.12 -13.46
CA LYS A 168 -3.91 20.52 -12.10
C LYS A 168 -5.01 20.26 -11.08
N SER A 169 -6.13 19.66 -11.49
CA SER A 169 -7.25 19.38 -10.60
C SER A 169 -6.85 18.41 -9.51
N LYS A 170 -6.85 18.90 -8.27
CA LYS A 170 -6.64 18.04 -7.10
C LYS A 170 -7.78 17.02 -6.97
N LEU A 171 -9.02 17.39 -7.33
CA LEU A 171 -10.17 16.50 -7.27
C LEU A 171 -9.99 15.33 -8.24
N ALA A 172 -9.60 15.62 -9.48
CA ALA A 172 -9.31 14.59 -10.48
C ALA A 172 -8.24 13.63 -9.95
N ARG A 173 -7.14 14.17 -9.40
CA ARG A 173 -6.07 13.37 -8.79
C ARG A 173 -6.56 12.49 -7.65
N ALA A 174 -7.42 12.99 -6.76
CA ALA A 174 -7.95 12.21 -5.63
C ALA A 174 -8.87 11.07 -6.09
N ILE A 175 -9.74 11.31 -7.08
CA ILE A 175 -10.56 10.25 -7.69
C ILE A 175 -9.68 9.24 -8.43
N HIS A 176 -8.73 9.72 -9.22
CA HIS A 176 -7.64 8.91 -9.77
C HIS A 176 -6.69 8.36 -8.70
N GLN A 177 -6.89 8.52 -7.40
CA GLN A 177 -6.04 7.86 -6.42
C GLN A 177 -6.85 6.73 -5.81
N ILE A 178 -7.98 7.07 -5.20
CA ILE A 178 -8.87 6.12 -4.55
C ILE A 178 -9.39 5.04 -5.49
N TYR A 179 -9.78 5.40 -6.72
CA TYR A 179 -10.23 4.41 -7.69
C TYR A 179 -9.14 3.38 -8.03
N GLY A 180 -7.88 3.78 -7.93
CA GLY A 180 -6.72 2.95 -8.28
C GLY A 180 -6.47 1.95 -7.17
N TYR A 181 -6.52 2.42 -5.92
CA TYR A 181 -6.51 1.54 -4.76
C TYR A 181 -7.67 0.56 -4.80
N MET A 182 -8.89 1.01 -5.11
CA MET A 182 -10.05 0.14 -5.26
C MET A 182 -9.80 -0.93 -6.35
N THR A 183 -9.21 -0.55 -7.48
CA THR A 183 -8.96 -1.47 -8.59
C THR A 183 -7.83 -2.44 -8.36
N PHE A 184 -6.68 -1.99 -7.88
CA PHE A 184 -5.53 -2.88 -7.65
C PHE A 184 -5.68 -3.78 -6.42
N ASN A 185 -6.64 -3.50 -5.54
CA ASN A 185 -6.98 -4.34 -4.38
C ASN A 185 -8.29 -5.11 -4.55
N HIS A 186 -8.91 -5.07 -5.73
CA HIS A 186 -10.18 -5.75 -6.04
C HIS A 186 -11.34 -5.38 -5.10
N LEU A 187 -11.45 -4.10 -4.72
CA LEU A 187 -12.44 -3.60 -3.75
C LEU A 187 -13.62 -2.91 -4.40
N ARG A 188 -14.84 -3.33 -4.08
CA ARG A 188 -16.06 -2.69 -4.56
C ARG A 188 -16.23 -1.29 -3.99
N TYR A 189 -15.85 -1.08 -2.73
CA TYR A 189 -16.15 0.14 -1.99
C TYR A 189 -14.91 0.93 -1.60
N GLY A 190 -15.07 2.24 -1.55
CA GLY A 190 -14.04 3.19 -1.13
C GLY A 190 -14.68 4.43 -0.49
N VAL A 191 -13.90 5.17 0.28
CA VAL A 191 -14.34 6.42 0.91
C VAL A 191 -13.33 7.53 0.67
N LEU A 192 -13.79 8.66 0.14
CA LEU A 192 -13.00 9.88 0.03
C LEU A 192 -13.51 10.88 1.06
N THR A 193 -12.62 11.47 1.85
CA THR A 193 -13.00 12.50 2.82
C THR A 193 -12.01 13.64 2.82
N ASN A 194 -12.51 14.86 3.01
CA ASN A 194 -11.69 16.05 3.24
C ASN A 194 -11.85 16.60 4.66
N TYR A 195 -12.25 15.74 5.61
CA TYR A 195 -12.76 16.06 6.95
C TYR A 195 -14.15 16.69 6.95
N GLU A 196 -14.34 17.83 6.30
CA GLU A 196 -15.62 18.56 6.32
C GLU A 196 -16.76 17.77 5.65
N LYS A 197 -16.43 17.07 4.57
CA LYS A 197 -17.34 16.26 3.77
C LYS A 197 -16.73 14.90 3.48
N THR A 198 -17.59 13.89 3.47
CA THR A 198 -17.25 12.52 3.12
C THR A 198 -18.13 12.05 1.97
N TRP A 199 -17.51 11.43 0.98
CA TRP A 199 -18.17 10.82 -0.17
C TRP A 199 -17.89 9.33 -0.16
N PHE A 200 -18.93 8.53 -0.40
CA PHE A 200 -18.87 7.09 -0.45
C PHE A 200 -18.90 6.64 -1.91
N LEU A 201 -18.06 5.68 -2.26
CA LEU A 201 -17.86 5.24 -3.63
C LEU A 201 -18.15 3.76 -3.76
N ARG A 202 -18.78 3.36 -4.87
CA ARG A 202 -18.90 1.95 -5.26
C ARG A 202 -18.57 1.73 -6.73
N ARG A 203 -17.87 0.63 -7.02
CA ARG A 203 -17.71 0.11 -8.38
C ARG A 203 -18.87 -0.80 -8.73
N VAL A 204 -19.46 -0.58 -9.90
CA VAL A 204 -20.59 -1.36 -10.42
C VAL A 204 -20.32 -1.79 -11.85
N ASN A 205 -20.89 -2.92 -12.25
CA ASN A 205 -20.84 -3.35 -13.64
C ASN A 205 -21.76 -2.44 -14.47
N ALA A 206 -21.27 -1.94 -15.60
CA ALA A 206 -22.10 -1.28 -16.60
C ALA A 206 -21.91 -1.95 -17.98
N PRO A 207 -22.86 -1.80 -18.91
CA PRO A 207 -22.78 -2.43 -20.24
C PRO A 207 -21.54 -2.06 -21.07
N GLN A 208 -20.90 -0.93 -20.76
CA GLN A 208 -19.72 -0.40 -21.47
C GLN A 208 -18.40 -0.64 -20.73
N GLY A 209 -18.42 -1.39 -19.61
CA GLY A 209 -17.30 -1.54 -18.69
C GLY A 209 -17.71 -1.28 -17.24
N GLY A 210 -16.77 -1.40 -16.29
CA GLY A 210 -17.03 -0.94 -14.92
C GLY A 210 -17.46 0.53 -14.88
N ARG A 211 -18.16 0.94 -13.83
CA ARG A 211 -18.51 2.35 -13.57
C ARG A 211 -18.27 2.66 -12.10
N LEU A 212 -17.81 3.87 -11.82
CA LEU A 212 -17.69 4.39 -10.46
C LEU A 212 -18.92 5.24 -10.10
N GLU A 213 -19.67 4.80 -9.10
CA GLU A 213 -20.77 5.56 -8.51
C GLU A 213 -20.32 6.23 -7.21
N ILE A 214 -20.74 7.48 -7.01
CA ILE A 214 -20.34 8.29 -5.84
C ILE A 214 -21.59 8.89 -5.19
N SER A 215 -21.66 8.84 -3.86
CA SER A 215 -22.75 9.45 -3.09
C SER A 215 -22.71 10.99 -3.15
N ASP A 216 -23.80 11.62 -2.74
CA ASP A 216 -23.76 13.02 -2.31
C ASP A 216 -22.86 13.19 -1.08
N PRO A 217 -22.35 14.41 -0.80
CA PRO A 217 -21.49 14.67 0.36
C PRO A 217 -22.25 14.55 1.68
N TYR A 218 -21.63 13.87 2.64
CA TYR A 218 -22.08 13.84 4.03
C TYR A 218 -21.19 14.76 4.87
N ALA A 219 -21.78 15.78 5.46
CA ALA A 219 -21.07 16.76 6.27
C ALA A 219 -20.73 16.21 7.66
N TYR A 220 -19.54 16.54 8.15
CA TYR A 220 -19.08 16.13 9.50
C TYR A 220 -19.99 16.63 10.62
N ASN A 221 -20.52 17.85 10.48
CA ASN A 221 -21.45 18.43 11.45
C ASN A 221 -22.82 17.71 11.51
N SER A 222 -23.13 16.86 10.54
CA SER A 222 -24.36 16.06 10.47
C SER A 222 -24.09 14.66 11.03
N THR A 223 -23.64 14.63 12.28
CA THR A 223 -22.98 13.48 12.92
C THR A 223 -23.80 12.19 12.85
N SER A 224 -25.10 12.24 13.13
CA SER A 224 -25.97 11.05 13.04
C SER A 224 -25.99 10.46 11.64
N THR A 225 -26.18 11.30 10.61
CA THR A 225 -26.24 10.83 9.22
C THR A 225 -24.90 10.35 8.67
N LEU A 226 -23.79 10.96 9.10
CA LEU A 226 -22.45 10.54 8.68
C LEU A 226 -22.09 9.18 9.28
N LEU A 227 -22.35 8.96 10.58
CA LEU A 227 -22.10 7.67 11.22
C LEU A 227 -22.94 6.57 10.57
N GLU A 228 -24.23 6.83 10.31
CA GLU A 228 -25.11 5.89 9.62
C GLU A 228 -24.60 5.55 8.21
N ALA A 229 -24.11 6.54 7.46
CA ALA A 229 -23.52 6.32 6.13
C ALA A 229 -22.27 5.43 6.20
N TRP A 230 -21.37 5.68 7.16
CA TRP A 230 -20.20 4.85 7.39
C TRP A 230 -20.55 3.42 7.81
N VAL A 231 -21.52 3.23 8.73
CA VAL A 231 -22.01 1.89 9.10
C VAL A 231 -22.57 1.20 7.86
N THR A 232 -23.37 1.92 7.06
CA THR A 232 -24.01 1.37 5.85
C THR A 232 -22.99 0.88 4.84
N VAL A 233 -22.00 1.69 4.44
CA VAL A 233 -20.96 1.25 3.49
C VAL A 233 -20.16 0.06 4.04
N THR A 234 -19.94 0.03 5.36
CA THR A 234 -19.21 -1.07 6.01
C THR A 234 -19.98 -2.38 5.94
N LEU A 235 -21.28 -2.37 6.25
CA LEU A 235 -22.14 -3.55 6.15
C LEU A 235 -22.30 -4.02 4.70
N LEU A 236 -22.38 -3.09 3.75
CA LEU A 236 -22.38 -3.42 2.32
C LEU A 236 -21.07 -4.10 1.89
N ALA A 237 -19.93 -3.65 2.42
CA ALA A 237 -18.64 -4.28 2.19
C ALA A 237 -18.54 -5.65 2.87
N GLU A 238 -19.05 -5.82 4.09
CA GLU A 238 -19.10 -7.13 4.76
C GLU A 238 -19.78 -8.18 3.87
N ASN A 239 -20.87 -7.79 3.20
CA ASN A 239 -21.64 -8.67 2.33
C ASN A 239 -21.04 -8.85 0.92
N ASN A 240 -20.43 -7.82 0.33
CA ASN A 240 -20.03 -7.83 -1.08
C ASN A 240 -18.83 -6.92 -1.39
N TRP A 241 -17.75 -7.05 -0.64
CA TRP A 241 -16.55 -6.23 -0.84
C TRP A 241 -15.79 -6.55 -2.13
N PHE A 242 -15.77 -7.80 -2.60
CA PHE A 242 -14.91 -8.19 -3.71
C PHE A 242 -15.48 -7.68 -5.04
N TYR A 243 -14.62 -7.08 -5.84
CA TYR A 243 -14.93 -6.64 -7.20
C TYR A 243 -13.66 -6.73 -8.07
N PRO A 244 -13.64 -7.61 -9.09
CA PRO A 244 -12.45 -7.82 -9.90
C PRO A 244 -12.04 -6.53 -10.63
N SER A 245 -10.75 -6.39 -10.93
CA SER A 245 -10.27 -5.26 -11.73
C SER A 245 -10.90 -5.32 -13.12
N PRO A 246 -11.31 -4.19 -13.72
CA PRO A 246 -11.87 -4.19 -15.06
C PRO A 246 -10.83 -4.76 -16.04
N THR A 247 -11.04 -5.98 -16.49
CA THR A 247 -10.32 -6.56 -17.63
C THR A 247 -11.11 -6.14 -18.86
N THR A 248 -10.75 -5.01 -19.46
CA THR A 248 -11.24 -4.68 -20.80
C THR A 248 -10.54 -5.58 -21.81
N SER A 249 -10.92 -6.86 -21.87
CA SER A 249 -10.93 -7.68 -23.10
C SER A 249 -11.50 -9.08 -22.87
N PRO A 250 -12.27 -9.63 -23.82
CA PRO A 250 -12.53 -11.07 -23.86
C PRO A 250 -11.20 -11.82 -23.91
N ALA A 251 -11.13 -12.98 -23.24
CA ALA A 251 -9.94 -13.82 -23.21
C ALA A 251 -9.38 -13.99 -24.64
N PRO A 252 -8.07 -13.77 -24.88
CA PRO A 252 -7.51 -14.00 -26.19
C PRO A 252 -7.69 -15.49 -26.55
N PRO A 253 -8.04 -15.82 -27.81
CA PRO A 253 -7.99 -17.20 -28.25
C PRO A 253 -6.57 -17.72 -28.00
N GLN A 254 -6.46 -18.86 -27.34
CA GLN A 254 -5.19 -19.52 -27.04
C GLN A 254 -4.42 -19.73 -28.34
N CYS A 255 -3.50 -18.82 -28.66
CA CYS A 255 -2.55 -18.98 -29.75
C CYS A 255 -1.22 -19.34 -29.11
N ALA A 256 -0.91 -20.64 -29.15
CA ALA A 256 0.43 -21.14 -28.91
C ALA A 256 1.37 -20.41 -29.86
N THR A 257 2.16 -19.48 -29.34
CA THR A 257 3.22 -18.84 -30.11
C THR A 257 4.45 -18.74 -29.23
N THR A 258 5.43 -19.56 -29.60
CA THR A 258 6.80 -19.62 -29.13
C THR A 258 7.41 -18.23 -29.01
N LEU A 259 7.82 -17.87 -27.79
CA LEU A 259 8.66 -16.71 -27.50
C LEU A 259 9.96 -16.82 -28.31
N THR A 260 10.06 -16.06 -29.40
CA THR A 260 11.33 -15.77 -30.07
C THR A 260 11.65 -14.30 -29.82
N THR A 261 12.64 -14.10 -28.96
CA THR A 261 13.18 -12.80 -28.54
C THR A 261 13.91 -12.13 -29.72
N PRO A 262 13.62 -10.88 -30.09
CA PRO A 262 14.50 -10.10 -30.95
C PRO A 262 15.74 -9.67 -30.15
N ALA A 263 16.93 -9.83 -30.72
CA ALA A 263 18.18 -9.38 -30.12
C ALA A 263 18.21 -7.84 -29.94
N PRO A 264 18.54 -7.30 -28.75
CA PRO A 264 18.60 -5.86 -28.54
C PRO A 264 19.94 -5.25 -29.02
N ALA A 265 19.84 -4.08 -29.66
CA ALA A 265 20.97 -3.24 -30.02
C ALA A 265 21.71 -2.70 -28.77
N PRO A 266 23.04 -2.45 -28.83
CA PRO A 266 23.82 -2.09 -27.67
C PRO A 266 23.80 -0.57 -27.43
N SER A 267 23.02 -0.11 -26.45
CA SER A 267 23.28 1.11 -25.61
C SER A 267 22.09 1.59 -24.78
N SER A 268 20.90 0.99 -24.89
CA SER A 268 19.76 1.29 -24.01
C SER A 268 19.70 0.32 -22.82
N ASN A 269 19.39 0.82 -21.63
CA ASN A 269 19.00 -0.03 -20.48
C ASN A 269 18.00 -1.11 -20.96
N PRO A 270 18.30 -2.42 -20.82
CA PRO A 270 17.43 -3.49 -21.31
C PRO A 270 16.07 -3.52 -20.61
N TYR A 271 15.97 -2.93 -19.41
CA TYR A 271 14.75 -2.82 -18.62
C TYR A 271 14.15 -1.42 -18.79
N ILE A 272 13.71 -1.11 -20.02
CA ILE A 272 13.02 0.15 -20.32
C ILE A 272 11.72 0.21 -19.52
N LEU A 273 11.45 1.36 -18.88
CA LEU A 273 10.17 1.63 -18.24
C LEU A 273 9.06 1.63 -19.30
N ARG A 274 8.15 0.65 -19.22
CA ARG A 274 7.03 0.51 -20.16
C ARG A 274 5.73 0.97 -19.52
N PHE A 275 4.91 1.63 -20.32
CA PHE A 275 3.52 1.90 -19.96
C PHE A 275 2.67 0.72 -20.42
N THR A 276 1.92 0.12 -19.50
CA THR A 276 1.16 -1.11 -19.80
C THR A 276 -0.26 -1.05 -19.25
N ASP A 277 -1.14 -1.79 -19.92
CA ASP A 277 -2.52 -2.04 -19.47
C ASP A 277 -2.53 -2.83 -18.15
N PRO A 278 -3.31 -2.42 -17.13
CA PRO A 278 -3.44 -3.15 -15.88
C PRO A 278 -3.82 -4.64 -16.01
N SER A 279 -4.52 -5.03 -17.08
CA SER A 279 -5.00 -6.40 -17.31
C SER A 279 -3.88 -7.42 -17.52
N VAL A 280 -2.65 -6.99 -17.79
CA VAL A 280 -1.54 -7.93 -18.01
C VAL A 280 -0.96 -8.48 -16.71
N PHE A 281 -1.34 -7.95 -15.55
CA PHE A 281 -0.87 -8.44 -14.26
C PHE A 281 -2.01 -8.66 -13.26
N GLU A 282 -1.78 -9.59 -12.34
CA GLU A 282 -2.70 -9.87 -11.24
C GLU A 282 -1.92 -9.88 -9.93
N PHE A 283 -2.43 -9.17 -8.92
CA PHE A 283 -1.87 -9.14 -7.57
C PHE A 283 -2.58 -10.17 -6.70
N ILE A 284 -1.92 -11.29 -6.40
CA ILE A 284 -2.57 -12.43 -5.74
C ILE A 284 -2.37 -12.37 -4.22
N GLN A 285 -1.12 -12.21 -3.78
CA GLN A 285 -0.73 -12.34 -2.37
C GLN A 285 0.40 -11.38 -1.96
N GLY A 286 0.20 -10.66 -0.85
CA GLY A 286 1.25 -9.89 -0.21
C GLY A 286 2.32 -10.77 0.45
N ILE A 287 3.57 -10.60 0.04
CA ILE A 287 4.70 -11.35 0.61
C ILE A 287 5.35 -10.52 1.72
N ALA A 288 5.64 -9.26 1.44
CA ALA A 288 6.32 -8.36 2.35
C ALA A 288 5.92 -6.90 2.10
N ARG A 289 6.13 -6.05 3.11
CA ARG A 289 6.08 -4.59 2.99
C ARG A 289 7.50 -4.06 3.17
N SER A 290 8.04 -3.42 2.13
CA SER A 290 9.30 -2.70 2.20
C SER A 290 9.05 -1.24 2.59
N ARG A 291 10.11 -0.47 2.85
CA ARG A 291 9.98 0.97 3.10
C ARG A 291 9.47 1.77 1.90
N VAL A 292 9.69 1.28 0.67
CA VAL A 292 9.31 1.97 -0.56
C VAL A 292 7.92 1.56 -1.07
N GLY A 293 7.42 0.40 -0.66
CA GLY A 293 6.21 -0.18 -1.23
C GLY A 293 6.00 -1.64 -0.83
N VAL A 294 5.18 -2.35 -1.60
CA VAL A 294 4.77 -3.72 -1.30
C VAL A 294 5.43 -4.72 -2.24
N VAL A 295 5.75 -5.91 -1.73
CA VAL A 295 6.22 -7.04 -2.52
C VAL A 295 5.10 -8.08 -2.60
N VAL A 296 4.68 -8.40 -3.81
CA VAL A 296 3.47 -9.18 -4.09
C VAL A 296 3.80 -10.33 -5.02
N ARG A 297 3.25 -11.51 -4.72
CA ARG A 297 3.17 -12.65 -5.64
C ARG A 297 1.97 -12.48 -6.56
N GLY A 298 2.17 -12.73 -7.83
CA GLY A 298 1.15 -12.48 -8.83
C GLY A 298 1.43 -13.15 -10.16
N THR A 299 0.70 -12.74 -11.18
CA THR A 299 0.95 -13.15 -12.56
C THR A 299 1.32 -11.94 -13.43
N TYR A 300 2.17 -12.16 -14.42
CA TYR A 300 2.46 -11.23 -15.50
C TYR A 300 2.34 -11.98 -16.83
N PHE A 301 1.42 -11.56 -17.70
CA PHE A 301 0.97 -12.34 -18.85
C PHE A 301 0.62 -13.80 -18.50
N GLY A 302 -0.05 -13.99 -17.34
CA GLY A 302 -0.41 -15.31 -16.82
C GLY A 302 0.74 -16.14 -16.24
N SER A 303 2.00 -15.68 -16.37
CA SER A 303 3.16 -16.37 -15.80
C SER A 303 3.39 -15.94 -14.35
N PRO A 304 3.72 -16.86 -13.43
CA PRO A 304 3.94 -16.52 -12.02
C PRO A 304 5.20 -15.67 -11.85
N VAL A 305 5.07 -14.60 -11.06
CA VAL A 305 6.15 -13.63 -10.82
C VAL A 305 6.07 -13.05 -9.41
N VAL A 306 7.16 -12.41 -8.98
CA VAL A 306 7.19 -11.52 -7.83
C VAL A 306 7.27 -10.08 -8.32
N MET A 307 6.46 -9.19 -7.74
CA MET A 307 6.38 -7.79 -8.11
C MET A 307 6.70 -6.91 -6.91
N LYS A 308 7.69 -6.03 -7.05
CA LYS A 308 7.91 -4.92 -6.11
C LYS A 308 7.17 -3.70 -6.65
N VAL A 309 6.17 -3.25 -5.91
CA VAL A 309 5.21 -2.22 -6.33
C VAL A 309 5.37 -0.99 -5.45
N VAL A 310 5.69 0.14 -6.09
CA VAL A 310 5.83 1.45 -5.46
C VAL A 310 4.69 2.35 -5.90
N ASP A 311 4.11 3.07 -4.93
CA ASP A 311 3.11 4.10 -5.19
C ASP A 311 3.79 5.40 -5.60
N ALA A 312 3.91 5.60 -6.90
CA ALA A 312 4.52 6.77 -7.51
C ALA A 312 3.70 8.06 -7.33
N SER A 313 2.48 7.97 -6.78
CA SER A 313 1.63 9.14 -6.55
C SER A 313 1.89 9.84 -5.21
N LYS A 314 2.61 9.19 -4.28
CA LYS A 314 2.85 9.70 -2.92
C LYS A 314 4.27 10.25 -2.75
N GLU A 315 5.29 9.44 -3.00
CA GLU A 315 6.67 9.73 -2.56
C GLU A 315 7.71 9.57 -3.69
N GLN A 316 8.37 10.66 -4.07
CA GLN A 316 9.38 10.65 -5.15
C GLN A 316 10.64 9.86 -4.76
N TRP A 317 11.08 9.91 -3.51
CA TRP A 317 12.28 9.19 -3.08
C TRP A 317 12.12 7.66 -3.19
N ALA A 318 10.89 7.15 -3.01
CA ALA A 318 10.60 5.73 -3.15
C ALA A 318 10.70 5.26 -4.61
N ILE A 319 10.34 6.16 -5.53
CA ILE A 319 10.54 5.98 -6.97
C ILE A 319 12.04 5.94 -7.28
N ASP A 320 12.81 6.92 -6.79
CA ASP A 320 14.24 7.03 -7.06
C ASP A 320 15.01 5.81 -6.55
N GLU A 321 14.61 5.25 -5.40
CA GLU A 321 15.18 4.01 -4.86
C GLU A 321 14.86 2.78 -5.73
N LEU A 322 13.64 2.68 -6.28
CA LEU A 322 13.30 1.60 -7.21
C LEU A 322 14.01 1.75 -8.56
N ASP A 323 14.11 2.98 -9.09
CA ASP A 323 14.88 3.28 -10.29
C ASP A 323 16.36 2.90 -10.13
N HIS A 324 16.94 3.23 -8.96
CA HIS A 324 18.29 2.83 -8.59
C HIS A 324 18.43 1.30 -8.57
N GLU A 325 17.52 0.59 -7.91
CA GLU A 325 17.52 -0.87 -7.87
C GLU A 325 17.51 -1.51 -9.26
N VAL A 326 16.65 -1.01 -10.16
CA VAL A 326 16.60 -1.46 -11.57
C VAL A 326 17.91 -1.20 -12.29
N SER A 327 18.55 -0.06 -12.04
CA SER A 327 19.87 0.27 -12.62
C SER A 327 20.96 -0.71 -12.17
N VAL A 328 20.92 -1.14 -10.90
CA VAL A 328 21.85 -2.12 -10.35
C VAL A 328 21.62 -3.49 -10.98
N TYR A 329 20.36 -3.94 -11.10
CA TYR A 329 20.04 -5.17 -11.82
C TYR A 329 20.50 -5.13 -13.29
N SER A 330 20.38 -3.99 -13.95
CA SER A 330 20.88 -3.80 -15.32
C SER A 330 22.40 -3.93 -15.40
N ALA A 331 23.14 -3.34 -14.45
CA ALA A 331 24.59 -3.42 -14.42
C ALA A 331 25.11 -4.83 -14.11
N LEU A 332 24.37 -5.59 -13.29
CA LEU A 332 24.71 -6.94 -12.84
C LEU A 332 24.02 -8.04 -13.65
N ARG A 333 23.63 -7.75 -14.91
CA ARG A 333 22.86 -8.67 -15.76
C ARG A 333 23.53 -10.03 -15.95
N SER A 334 24.86 -10.11 -15.90
CA SER A 334 25.61 -11.37 -15.97
C SER A 334 25.32 -12.33 -14.82
N LEU A 335 24.75 -11.84 -13.72
CA LEU A 335 24.37 -12.63 -12.54
C LEU A 335 22.87 -12.99 -12.52
N SER A 336 22.11 -12.58 -13.53
CA SER A 336 20.67 -12.82 -13.64
C SER A 336 20.36 -14.31 -13.77
N GLY A 337 19.46 -14.82 -12.93
CA GLY A 337 19.02 -16.22 -12.91
C GLY A 337 19.93 -17.16 -12.11
N SER A 338 21.18 -16.75 -11.82
CA SER A 338 22.10 -17.51 -10.97
C SER A 338 22.14 -16.92 -9.57
N THR A 339 22.81 -15.77 -9.40
CA THR A 339 23.00 -15.06 -8.13
C THR A 339 21.83 -14.16 -7.81
N LEU A 340 21.28 -13.52 -8.84
CA LEU A 340 20.22 -12.53 -8.75
C LEU A 340 18.95 -13.04 -9.43
N PRO A 341 17.76 -12.56 -9.04
CA PRO A 341 16.56 -12.73 -9.81
C PRO A 341 16.71 -12.18 -11.24
N CYS A 342 16.14 -12.88 -12.20
CA CYS A 342 15.82 -12.36 -13.52
C CYS A 342 14.80 -11.23 -13.39
N VAL A 343 15.19 -10.05 -13.87
CA VAL A 343 14.26 -8.95 -14.11
C VAL A 343 13.51 -9.24 -15.41
N ILE A 344 12.18 -9.32 -15.30
CA ILE A 344 11.29 -9.62 -16.42
C ILE A 344 10.82 -8.32 -17.07
N ALA A 345 10.40 -7.34 -16.25
CA ALA A 345 9.91 -6.07 -16.74
C ALA A 345 10.05 -4.96 -15.68
N TYR A 346 10.11 -3.72 -16.16
CA TYR A 346 9.95 -2.53 -15.33
C TYR A 346 8.84 -1.65 -15.93
N ILE A 347 7.79 -1.39 -15.15
CA ILE A 347 6.50 -0.94 -15.68
C ILE A 347 5.98 0.26 -14.89
N GLU A 348 5.39 1.23 -15.58
CA GLU A 348 4.53 2.26 -14.99
C GLU A 348 3.08 2.03 -15.42
N VAL A 349 2.15 2.06 -14.46
CA VAL A 349 0.71 1.90 -14.70
C VAL A 349 -0.05 3.09 -14.15
N TRP A 350 -0.90 3.68 -14.99
CA TRP A 350 -1.78 4.81 -14.66
C TRP A 350 -1.07 6.00 -14.00
N ASN A 351 0.23 6.17 -14.25
CA ASN A 351 1.12 7.12 -13.58
C ASN A 351 0.98 7.09 -12.03
N MET A 352 0.59 5.93 -11.50
CA MET A 352 0.31 5.72 -10.08
C MET A 352 1.23 4.67 -9.51
N LEU A 353 1.40 3.54 -10.21
CA LEU A 353 2.24 2.45 -9.73
C LEU A 353 3.47 2.31 -10.62
N ARG A 354 4.64 2.19 -9.99
CA ARG A 354 5.84 1.66 -10.63
C ARG A 354 6.09 0.25 -10.12
N ILE A 355 6.34 -0.66 -11.04
CA ILE A 355 6.35 -2.11 -10.77
C ILE A 355 7.62 -2.70 -11.37
N LEU A 356 8.47 -3.24 -10.49
CA LEU A 356 9.58 -4.11 -10.87
C LEU A 356 9.11 -5.56 -10.82
N VAL A 357 9.08 -6.22 -11.99
CA VAL A 357 8.65 -7.61 -12.15
C VAL A 357 9.88 -8.51 -12.19
N LEU A 358 9.94 -9.46 -11.25
CA LEU A 358 11.05 -10.39 -11.04
C LEU A 358 10.57 -11.83 -11.15
N GLU A 359 11.48 -12.74 -11.46
CA GLU A 359 11.23 -14.17 -11.28
C GLU A 359 10.95 -14.52 -9.79
N ASP A 360 10.07 -15.48 -9.54
CA ASP A 360 9.82 -15.96 -8.17
C ASP A 360 10.98 -16.86 -7.72
N CYS A 361 11.74 -16.37 -6.75
CA CYS A 361 12.91 -17.05 -6.19
C CYS A 361 12.61 -17.84 -4.91
N GLY A 362 11.33 -18.09 -4.60
CA GLY A 362 10.92 -18.86 -3.43
C GLY A 362 10.69 -18.01 -2.19
N ILE A 363 11.10 -18.49 -1.02
CA ILE A 363 10.89 -17.83 0.27
C ILE A 363 12.19 -17.21 0.78
N ASN A 364 12.13 -16.14 1.57
CA ASN A 364 13.35 -15.61 2.17
C ASN A 364 13.89 -16.54 3.27
N LEU A 365 15.18 -16.41 3.60
CA LEU A 365 15.83 -17.29 4.58
C LEU A 365 15.26 -17.13 5.99
N ARG A 366 14.71 -15.96 6.33
CA ARG A 366 13.98 -15.77 7.59
C ARG A 366 12.78 -16.71 7.69
N THR A 367 11.97 -16.75 6.63
CA THR A 367 10.79 -17.62 6.53
C THR A 367 11.19 -19.10 6.47
N TYR A 368 12.29 -19.42 5.79
CA TYR A 368 12.86 -20.76 5.78
C TYR A 368 13.25 -21.22 7.19
N GLN A 369 13.93 -20.37 7.95
CA GLN A 369 14.32 -20.65 9.34
C GLN A 369 13.10 -20.78 10.26
N ASP A 370 12.13 -19.86 10.16
CA ASP A 370 10.88 -19.93 10.94
C ASP A 370 10.10 -21.23 10.65
N GLY A 371 10.27 -21.81 9.45
CA GLY A 371 9.74 -23.12 9.04
C GLY A 371 10.57 -24.33 9.49
N GLY A 372 11.60 -24.14 10.31
CA GLY A 372 12.49 -25.22 10.79
C GLY A 372 13.69 -25.51 9.89
N GLY A 373 13.95 -24.66 8.89
CA GLY A 373 15.12 -24.75 8.03
C GLY A 373 16.43 -24.42 8.76
N ASP A 374 17.50 -25.11 8.41
CA ASP A 374 18.82 -24.91 9.01
C ASP A 374 19.67 -23.96 8.14
N LEU A 375 19.89 -22.74 8.65
CA LEU A 375 20.70 -21.72 7.96
C LEU A 375 22.17 -22.14 7.77
N SER A 376 22.68 -23.09 8.57
CA SER A 376 24.05 -23.57 8.42
C SER A 376 24.25 -24.24 7.05
N THR A 377 23.21 -24.90 6.54
CA THR A 377 23.24 -25.65 5.26
C THR A 377 23.31 -24.76 4.03
N VAL A 378 22.93 -23.49 4.15
CA VAL A 378 22.90 -22.51 3.04
C VAL A 378 23.92 -21.39 3.21
N ARG A 379 24.68 -21.39 4.32
CA ARG A 379 25.65 -20.33 4.66
C ARG A 379 26.69 -20.13 3.58
N ASP A 380 27.32 -21.22 3.13
CA ASP A 380 28.39 -21.16 2.13
C ASP A 380 27.84 -20.63 0.81
N LEU A 381 26.64 -21.06 0.43
CA LEU A 381 25.98 -20.55 -0.77
C LEU A 381 25.68 -19.04 -0.67
N CYS A 382 25.25 -18.55 0.50
CA CYS A 382 25.04 -17.10 0.71
C CYS A 382 26.35 -16.32 0.53
N ASN A 383 27.46 -16.84 1.06
CA ASN A 383 28.78 -16.23 0.92
C ASN A 383 29.24 -16.23 -0.55
N ASP A 384 29.02 -17.33 -1.27
CA ASP A 384 29.33 -17.44 -2.69
C ASP A 384 28.55 -16.39 -3.50
N ARG A 385 27.25 -16.22 -3.23
CA ARG A 385 26.43 -15.20 -3.89
C ARG A 385 26.95 -13.77 -3.65
N LEU A 386 27.36 -13.47 -2.42
CA LEU A 386 27.96 -12.17 -2.09
C LEU A 386 29.34 -11.99 -2.74
N ALA A 387 30.14 -13.06 -2.83
CA ALA A 387 31.44 -13.03 -3.50
C ALA A 387 31.29 -12.78 -5.01
N GLU A 388 30.32 -13.42 -5.65
CA GLU A 388 29.97 -13.19 -7.07
C GLU A 388 29.56 -11.72 -7.31
N LEU A 389 28.77 -11.13 -6.41
CA LEU A 389 28.41 -9.71 -6.46
C LEU A 389 29.64 -8.79 -6.30
N ASN A 390 30.48 -9.07 -5.30
CA ASN A 390 31.68 -8.30 -4.99
C ASN A 390 32.73 -8.38 -6.11
N ALA A 391 32.81 -9.51 -6.82
CA ALA A 391 33.72 -9.70 -7.95
C ALA A 391 33.40 -8.74 -9.12
N LEU A 392 32.15 -8.27 -9.22
CA LEU A 392 31.73 -7.23 -10.17
C LEU A 392 31.82 -5.80 -9.61
N GLY A 393 32.42 -5.62 -8.43
CA GLY A 393 32.65 -4.32 -7.80
C GLY A 393 31.42 -3.72 -7.10
N TYR A 394 30.40 -4.54 -6.81
CA TYR A 394 29.19 -4.12 -6.10
C TYR A 394 29.16 -4.67 -4.68
N MET A 395 28.63 -3.88 -3.75
CA MET A 395 28.27 -4.31 -2.41
C MET A 395 26.76 -4.22 -2.26
N HIS A 396 26.14 -5.19 -1.57
CA HIS A 396 24.69 -5.17 -1.32
C HIS A 396 24.27 -4.09 -0.31
N ASN A 397 25.12 -3.79 0.68
CA ASN A 397 24.92 -2.81 1.77
C ASN A 397 23.68 -3.04 2.68
N ASP A 398 22.96 -4.14 2.50
CA ASP A 398 21.83 -4.53 3.35
C ASP A 398 21.68 -6.07 3.39
N ALA A 399 22.81 -6.78 3.46
CA ALA A 399 22.79 -8.25 3.49
C ALA A 399 22.26 -8.73 4.86
N LYS A 400 21.08 -9.36 4.83
CA LYS A 400 20.37 -9.95 5.99
C LYS A 400 19.48 -11.09 5.49
N GLU A 401 19.05 -11.99 6.38
CA GLU A 401 18.25 -13.20 6.06
C GLU A 401 17.05 -12.92 5.14
N GLU A 402 16.40 -11.77 5.29
CA GLU A 402 15.25 -11.34 4.50
C GLU A 402 15.59 -11.07 3.02
N ASN A 403 16.85 -10.76 2.72
CA ASN A 403 17.36 -10.38 1.40
C ASN A 403 18.07 -11.54 0.69
N PHE A 404 17.93 -12.76 1.20
CA PHE A 404 18.30 -14.01 0.52
C PHE A 404 17.05 -14.82 0.27
N ALA A 405 16.72 -15.08 -0.98
CA ALA A 405 15.63 -15.96 -1.40
C ALA A 405 16.15 -17.38 -1.63
N PHE A 406 15.41 -18.37 -1.13
CA PHE A 406 15.73 -19.79 -1.21
C PHE A 406 14.64 -20.55 -1.98
N ASN A 407 15.09 -21.35 -2.95
CA ASN A 407 14.24 -22.25 -3.72
C ASN A 407 15.05 -23.47 -4.16
N ASN A 408 14.55 -24.68 -3.89
CA ASN A 408 15.11 -25.95 -4.36
C ASN A 408 16.63 -26.09 -4.15
N GLY A 409 17.14 -25.71 -2.97
CA GLY A 409 18.56 -25.83 -2.64
C GLY A 409 19.45 -24.72 -3.20
N ASN A 410 18.88 -23.75 -3.92
CA ASN A 410 19.60 -22.58 -4.43
C ASN A 410 19.24 -21.31 -3.65
N VAL A 411 20.18 -20.38 -3.55
CA VAL A 411 20.01 -19.06 -2.92
C VAL A 411 20.27 -17.95 -3.92
N ARG A 412 19.44 -16.91 -3.86
CA ARG A 412 19.55 -15.69 -4.66
C ARG A 412 19.50 -14.44 -3.78
N LEU A 413 20.27 -13.42 -4.13
CA LEU A 413 20.23 -12.11 -3.48
C LEU A 413 19.07 -11.27 -4.04
N ILE A 414 18.25 -10.71 -3.17
CA ILE A 414 17.10 -9.86 -3.51
C ILE A 414 17.20 -8.50 -2.80
N ASP A 415 16.43 -7.52 -3.26
CA ASP A 415 16.38 -6.16 -2.69
C ASP A 415 17.71 -5.39 -2.83
N LEU A 416 18.02 -4.95 -4.05
CA LEU A 416 19.25 -4.22 -4.37
C LEU A 416 19.11 -2.70 -4.22
N GLY A 417 18.04 -2.21 -3.58
CA GLY A 417 17.77 -0.77 -3.43
C GLY A 417 18.86 0.01 -2.68
N ARG A 418 19.72 -0.67 -1.93
CA ARG A 418 20.89 -0.07 -1.24
C ARG A 418 22.23 -0.47 -1.83
N ALA A 419 22.24 -1.32 -2.85
CA ALA A 419 23.47 -1.79 -3.44
C ALA A 419 24.21 -0.61 -4.11
N SER A 420 25.53 -0.61 -4.02
CA SER A 420 26.35 0.46 -4.60
C SER A 420 27.64 -0.10 -5.16
N GLN A 421 28.21 0.60 -6.14
CA GLN A 421 29.58 0.35 -6.56
C GLN A 421 30.54 0.76 -5.45
N GLY A 422 31.52 -0.08 -5.16
CA GLY A 422 32.58 0.20 -4.21
C GLY A 422 33.69 -0.83 -4.32
N MET A 423 34.94 -0.36 -4.41
CA MET A 423 36.11 -1.22 -4.27
C MET A 423 36.14 -1.82 -2.85
N SER A 424 36.56 -3.08 -2.78
CA SER A 424 36.74 -3.89 -1.58
C SER A 424 36.90 -3.10 -0.28
N GLN A 425 35.96 -3.25 0.64
CA GLN A 425 36.27 -3.18 2.06
C GLN A 425 35.83 -4.50 2.69
N GLN A 426 36.77 -5.44 2.77
CA GLN A 426 36.74 -6.51 3.79
C GLN A 426 36.44 -5.95 5.21
N ASP A 427 36.53 -4.64 5.42
CA ASP A 427 36.23 -3.92 6.66
C ASP A 427 34.74 -3.80 7.05
N ASN A 428 33.77 -3.84 6.12
CA ASN A 428 32.36 -3.56 6.47
C ASN A 428 31.63 -4.80 7.06
N TRP A 429 31.91 -6.00 6.57
CA TRP A 429 31.43 -7.25 7.18
C TRP A 429 32.07 -7.48 8.56
N GLN A 430 33.39 -7.26 8.66
CA GLN A 430 34.09 -7.32 9.95
C GLN A 430 33.58 -6.25 10.93
N ARG A 431 33.18 -5.06 10.47
CA ARG A 431 32.53 -4.04 11.33
C ARG A 431 31.14 -4.46 11.78
N TYR A 432 30.32 -5.06 10.91
CA TYR A 432 28.99 -5.56 11.29
C TYR A 432 29.09 -6.68 12.34
N ILE A 433 29.99 -7.66 12.11
CA ILE A 433 30.28 -8.73 13.07
C ILE A 433 30.85 -8.16 14.38
N LYS A 434 31.83 -7.25 14.34
CA LYS A 434 32.38 -6.58 15.54
C LYS A 434 31.30 -5.83 16.32
N LYS A 435 30.35 -5.17 15.65
CA LYS A 435 29.27 -4.43 16.29
C LYS A 435 28.23 -5.36 16.94
N LYS A 436 27.97 -6.52 16.33
CA LYS A 436 27.10 -7.56 16.90
C LYS A 436 27.75 -8.29 18.09
N LEU A 437 29.06 -8.57 18.01
CA LEU A 437 29.85 -9.14 19.11
C LEU A 437 30.02 -8.16 20.28
N ALA A 438 30.29 -6.88 20.02
CA ALA A 438 30.39 -5.85 21.07
C ALA A 438 29.07 -5.68 21.85
N ASN A 439 27.93 -5.77 21.16
CA ASN A 439 26.62 -5.72 21.80
C ASN A 439 26.25 -7.01 22.56
N SER A 440 26.87 -8.15 22.24
CA SER A 440 26.69 -9.41 22.96
C SER A 440 27.54 -9.49 24.23
N ILE A 441 28.70 -8.82 24.27
CA ILE A 441 29.63 -8.84 25.41
C ILE A 441 29.14 -7.96 26.57
N CYS A 442 28.31 -6.95 26.32
CA CYS A 442 27.71 -6.14 27.40
C CYS A 442 26.55 -6.82 28.16
N CYS A 443 26.07 -7.99 27.73
CA CYS A 443 24.92 -8.65 28.35
C CYS A 443 25.21 -10.00 29.04
N SER A 444 26.44 -10.49 29.04
CA SER A 444 26.75 -11.79 29.65
C SER A 444 28.18 -11.84 30.22
N ALA A 445 28.36 -11.28 31.40
CA ALA A 445 29.46 -11.65 32.27
C ALA A 445 29.08 -12.95 33.00
N GLY A 446 29.65 -14.09 32.59
CA GLY A 446 29.45 -15.38 33.25
C GLY A 446 29.99 -16.60 32.49
N THR A 447 31.31 -16.83 32.62
CA THR A 447 32.03 -18.13 32.57
C THR A 447 32.14 -18.96 31.26
N THR A 448 33.41 -19.05 30.83
CA THR A 448 34.18 -20.18 30.23
C THR A 448 33.91 -20.72 28.82
N SER A 449 34.90 -20.45 27.95
CA SER A 449 35.49 -21.27 26.88
C SER A 449 34.59 -21.85 25.77
N GLU A 450 34.64 -21.26 24.58
CA GLU A 450 35.47 -21.71 23.46
C GLU A 450 35.36 -20.65 22.34
N SER A 451 36.51 -20.20 21.85
CA SER A 451 36.63 -19.19 20.79
C SER A 451 36.50 -19.85 19.43
N VAL A 452 35.57 -19.37 18.60
CA VAL A 452 35.61 -19.58 17.15
C VAL A 452 35.50 -18.22 16.47
N ASP A 453 36.55 -17.83 15.77
CA ASP A 453 36.62 -16.67 14.88
C ASP A 453 35.72 -16.88 13.65
N PHE A 454 35.01 -15.83 13.22
CA PHE A 454 33.88 -15.84 12.28
C PHE A 454 34.20 -15.47 10.84
#